data_AF-A0A660A2J7-F1
#
_entry.id   AF-A0A660A2J7-F1
#
_cell.length_a   1.000
_cell.length_b   1.000
_cell.length_c   1.000
_cell.angle_alpha   90.00
_cell.angle_beta   90.00
_cell.angle_gamma   90.00
#
_symmetry.space_group_name_H-M   'P 1'
#
loop_
_entity.id
_entity.type
_entity.pdbx_description
1 polymer ?
#
loop_
_entity_poly.entity_id
_entity_poly.type
_entity_poly.pdbx_seq_one_letter_code
_entity_poly.pdbx_strand_id
1 'polypeptide(L)'
;MENRLQKIRKEQTNLNQKDFFDQVVNKKLNLDISFRTYQNWENPKNTIKPDKAQILADYFGVWLPYLLGNSNIRTEEQANFLAEMNKRINSEGDSFSFDMTATESDEHDLLYNYRQLETPYKNQVRKFTRDMWELQKESKNFSPKSP
;
A
#
# COMPACT_ATOMS: atom_id res chain seq x y z
N MET A 1 2.02 -13.98 7.21
CA MET A 1 1.45 -12.65 6.87
C MET A 1 2.19 -11.60 7.68
N GLU A 2 2.76 -10.59 7.02
CA GLU A 2 3.47 -9.50 7.69
C GLU A 2 2.46 -8.49 8.26
N ASN A 3 2.71 -8.00 9.47
CA ASN A 3 1.88 -7.01 10.14
C ASN A 3 2.10 -5.62 9.51
N ARG A 4 1.02 -4.84 9.32
CA ARG A 4 1.08 -3.53 8.63
C ARG A 4 1.91 -2.50 9.39
N LEU A 5 1.85 -2.47 10.74
CA LEU A 5 2.69 -1.60 11.55
C LEU A 5 4.18 -1.88 11.33
N GLN A 6 4.56 -3.17 11.31
CA GLN A 6 5.94 -3.58 11.07
C GLN A 6 6.43 -3.13 9.68
N LYS A 7 5.58 -3.33 8.66
CA LYS A 7 5.87 -2.91 7.29
C LYS A 7 6.09 -1.40 7.21
N ILE A 8 5.14 -0.61 7.73
CA ILE A 8 5.19 0.87 7.67
C ILE A 8 6.40 1.42 8.42
N ARG A 9 6.75 0.87 9.60
CA ARG A 9 7.97 1.27 10.30
C ARG A 9 9.20 1.11 9.42
N LYS A 10 9.41 -0.09 8.86
CA LYS A 10 10.58 -0.37 8.02
C LYS A 10 10.64 0.56 6.81
N GLU A 11 9.51 0.75 6.13
CA GLU A 11 9.42 1.56 4.91
C GLU A 11 9.62 3.05 5.17
N GLN A 12 9.03 3.61 6.22
CA GLN A 12 9.04 5.06 6.44
C GLN A 12 10.19 5.56 7.32
N THR A 13 10.67 4.74 8.26
CA THR A 13 11.69 5.20 9.22
C THR A 13 13.03 4.50 9.07
N ASN A 14 13.08 3.33 8.42
CA ASN A 14 14.27 2.48 8.33
C ASN A 14 14.92 2.15 9.70
N LEU A 15 14.17 2.32 10.80
CA LEU A 15 14.63 2.00 12.15
C LEU A 15 14.33 0.55 12.46
N ASN A 16 15.21 -0.11 13.20
CA ASN A 16 14.87 -1.40 13.79
C ASN A 16 13.79 -1.23 14.89
N GLN A 17 13.24 -2.35 15.36
CA GLN A 17 12.13 -2.35 16.30
C GLN A 17 12.47 -1.63 17.63
N LYS A 18 13.70 -1.81 18.14
CA LYS A 18 14.14 -1.19 19.39
C LYS A 18 14.34 0.31 19.24
N ASP A 19 15.01 0.74 18.18
CA ASP A 19 15.28 2.15 17.95
C ASP A 19 14.01 2.95 17.69
N PHE A 20 13.06 2.39 16.94
CA PHE A 20 11.76 3.02 16.76
C PHE A 20 10.99 3.13 18.08
N PHE A 21 11.03 2.09 18.91
CA PHE A 21 10.41 2.15 20.24
C PHE A 21 11.03 3.27 21.09
N ASP A 22 12.35 3.30 21.21
CA ASP A 22 13.05 4.25 22.08
C ASP A 22 12.88 5.70 21.58
N GLN A 23 13.00 5.92 20.27
CA GLN A 23 13.03 7.27 19.69
C GLN A 23 11.64 7.81 19.37
N VAL A 24 10.74 6.97 18.86
CA VAL A 24 9.43 7.40 18.39
C VAL A 24 8.36 7.10 19.42
N VAL A 25 8.18 5.83 19.79
CA VAL A 25 7.07 5.41 20.66
C VAL A 25 7.17 6.03 22.05
N ASN A 26 8.36 5.93 22.67
CA ASN A 26 8.60 6.41 24.03
C ASN A 26 8.90 7.91 24.04
N LYS A 27 9.92 8.37 23.29
CA LYS A 27 10.35 9.78 23.36
C LYS A 27 9.45 10.76 22.61
N LYS A 28 9.03 10.44 21.38
CA LYS A 28 8.30 11.38 20.52
C LYS A 28 6.78 11.35 20.74
N LEU A 29 6.22 10.16 20.87
CA LEU A 29 4.78 9.92 21.06
C LEU A 29 4.39 9.84 22.53
N ASN A 30 5.36 9.72 23.45
CA ASN A 30 5.15 9.63 24.89
C ASN A 30 4.12 8.55 25.26
N LEU A 31 4.17 7.39 24.58
CA LEU A 31 3.30 6.27 24.88
C LEU A 31 3.87 5.54 26.09
N ASP A 32 3.16 5.62 27.22
CA ASP A 32 3.47 4.89 28.45
C ASP A 32 3.19 3.38 28.28
N ILE A 33 4.10 2.69 27.61
CA ILE A 33 4.04 1.24 27.34
C ILE A 33 5.44 0.63 27.41
N SER A 34 5.51 -0.67 27.69
CA SER A 34 6.77 -1.40 27.65
C SER A 34 7.22 -1.72 26.22
N PHE A 35 8.52 -1.95 26.03
CA PHE A 35 9.06 -2.45 24.75
C PHE A 35 8.35 -3.74 24.34
N ARG A 36 8.17 -4.69 25.26
CA ARG A 36 7.48 -5.97 25.01
C ARG A 36 6.06 -5.76 24.46
N THR A 37 5.35 -4.77 24.97
CA THR A 37 4.02 -4.39 24.47
C THR A 37 4.09 -3.96 23.00
N TYR A 38 5.05 -3.10 22.66
CA TYR A 38 5.27 -2.67 21.28
C TYR A 38 5.69 -3.84 20.36
N GLN A 39 6.60 -4.71 20.82
CA GLN A 39 6.99 -5.90 20.07
C GLN A 39 5.78 -6.79 19.73
N ASN A 40 4.85 -6.92 20.68
CA ASN A 40 3.62 -7.67 20.47
C ASN A 40 2.74 -7.03 19.39
N TRP A 41 2.68 -5.69 19.28
CA TRP A 41 1.88 -5.00 18.25
C TRP A 41 2.36 -5.27 16.82
N GLU A 42 3.64 -5.60 16.63
CA GLU A 42 4.19 -6.00 15.33
C GLU A 42 3.99 -7.49 15.02
N ASN A 43 3.42 -8.27 15.95
CA ASN A 43 3.08 -9.66 15.73
C ASN A 43 1.62 -9.76 15.28
N PRO A 44 1.30 -10.38 14.13
CA PRO A 44 -0.05 -10.46 13.60
C PRO A 44 -1.06 -11.20 14.50
N LYS A 45 -0.59 -11.96 15.49
CA LYS A 45 -1.45 -12.66 16.46
C LYS A 45 -2.01 -11.74 17.55
N ASN A 46 -1.48 -10.54 17.71
CA ASN A 46 -1.91 -9.61 18.74
C ASN A 46 -2.60 -8.39 18.13
N THR A 47 -3.56 -7.86 18.87
CA THR A 47 -4.29 -6.65 18.51
C THR A 47 -3.73 -5.46 19.26
N ILE A 48 -3.48 -4.36 18.56
CA ILE A 48 -3.17 -3.07 19.16
C ILE A 48 -4.46 -2.40 19.64
N LYS A 49 -4.41 -1.72 20.79
CA LYS A 49 -5.57 -0.98 21.28
C LYS A 49 -5.91 0.19 20.34
N PRO A 50 -7.20 0.49 20.09
CA PRO A 50 -7.60 1.52 19.13
C PRO A 50 -6.99 2.90 19.38
N ASP A 51 -6.88 3.32 20.65
CA ASP A 51 -6.30 4.60 21.05
C ASP A 51 -4.83 4.73 20.62
N LYS A 52 -4.03 3.69 20.83
CA LYS A 52 -2.61 3.66 20.44
C LYS A 52 -2.43 3.48 18.94
N ALA A 53 -3.33 2.71 18.32
CA ALA A 53 -3.34 2.54 16.88
C ALA A 53 -3.59 3.84 16.14
N GLN A 54 -4.53 4.67 16.63
CA GLN A 54 -4.80 5.99 16.05
C GLN A 54 -3.57 6.89 16.12
N ILE A 55 -2.91 6.98 17.28
CA ILE A 55 -1.70 7.80 17.44
C ILE A 55 -0.59 7.38 16.45
N LEU A 56 -0.40 6.07 16.25
CA LEU A 56 0.57 5.58 15.27
C LEU A 56 0.12 5.86 13.82
N ALA A 57 -1.18 5.75 13.53
CA ALA A 57 -1.72 6.05 12.22
C ALA A 57 -1.51 7.53 11.85
N ASP A 58 -1.79 8.42 12.79
CA ASP A 58 -1.56 9.86 12.67
C ASP A 58 -0.06 10.16 12.48
N TYR A 59 0.81 9.51 13.26
CA TYR A 59 2.26 9.65 13.13
C TYR A 59 2.77 9.29 11.73
N PHE A 60 2.23 8.22 11.14
CA PHE A 60 2.64 7.74 9.82
C PHE A 60 1.87 8.36 8.65
N GLY A 61 0.87 9.21 8.92
CA GLY A 61 -0.01 9.78 7.91
C GLY A 61 -0.76 8.71 7.11
N VAL A 62 -1.23 7.66 7.78
CA VAL A 62 -1.99 6.56 7.15
C VAL A 62 -3.37 6.43 7.79
N TRP A 63 -4.30 5.82 7.07
CA TRP A 63 -5.62 5.55 7.59
C TRP A 63 -5.60 4.47 8.68
N LEU A 64 -6.37 4.64 9.75
CA LEU A 64 -6.38 3.69 10.88
C LEU A 64 -6.70 2.24 10.43
N PRO A 65 -7.74 1.96 9.62
CA PRO A 65 -7.99 0.63 9.09
C PRO A 65 -6.85 0.04 8.27
N TYR A 66 -6.04 0.86 7.59
CA TYR A 66 -4.84 0.38 6.90
C TYR A 66 -3.80 -0.14 7.89
N LEU A 67 -3.51 0.65 8.93
CA LEU A 67 -2.54 0.29 9.96
C LEU A 67 -2.96 -0.98 10.71
N LEU A 68 -4.26 -1.17 10.91
CA LEU A 68 -4.82 -2.37 11.55
C LEU A 68 -4.90 -3.58 10.60
N GLY A 69 -4.68 -3.39 9.29
CA GLY A 69 -4.80 -4.46 8.29
C GLY A 69 -6.23 -4.79 7.86
N ASN A 70 -7.20 -3.94 8.18
CA ASN A 70 -8.61 -4.09 7.80
C ASN A 70 -8.91 -3.52 6.39
N SER A 71 -7.98 -2.75 5.82
CA SER A 71 -8.12 -2.17 4.47
C SER A 71 -6.78 -2.12 3.74
N ASN A 72 -6.83 -2.13 2.40
CA ASN A 72 -5.68 -1.87 1.53
C ASN A 72 -5.56 -0.39 1.13
N ILE A 73 -6.57 0.43 1.46
CA ILE A 73 -6.58 1.87 1.21
C ILE A 73 -5.66 2.54 2.22
N ARG A 74 -4.64 3.28 1.76
CA ARG A 74 -3.56 3.78 2.63
C ARG A 74 -3.92 5.09 3.33
N THR A 75 -4.71 5.95 2.70
CA THR A 75 -5.06 7.28 3.24
C THR A 75 -6.56 7.51 3.28
N GLU A 76 -7.00 8.44 4.13
CA GLU A 76 -8.41 8.84 4.20
C GLU A 76 -8.90 9.47 2.89
N GLU A 77 -8.05 10.24 2.22
CA GLU A 77 -8.37 10.86 0.93
C GLU A 77 -8.70 9.81 -0.13
N GLN A 78 -7.93 8.72 -0.19
CA GLN A 78 -8.21 7.59 -1.07
C GLN A 78 -9.54 6.93 -0.72
N ALA A 79 -9.85 6.78 0.57
CA ALA A 79 -11.11 6.20 1.02
C ALA A 79 -12.30 7.10 0.63
N ASN A 80 -12.17 8.41 0.83
CA ASN A 80 -13.19 9.40 0.48
C ASN A 80 -13.43 9.46 -1.02
N PHE A 81 -12.36 9.45 -1.83
CA PHE A 81 -12.46 9.41 -3.28
C PHE A 81 -13.21 8.17 -3.77
N LEU A 82 -12.88 6.98 -3.26
CA LEU A 82 -13.57 5.74 -3.61
C LEU A 82 -15.04 5.75 -3.18
N ALA A 83 -15.34 6.29 -2.00
CA ALA A 83 -16.71 6.44 -1.51
C ALA A 83 -17.52 7.39 -2.40
N GLU A 84 -16.92 8.50 -2.85
CA GLU A 84 -17.57 9.45 -3.75
C GLU A 84 -17.82 8.84 -5.14
N MET A 85 -16.84 8.11 -5.70
CA MET A 85 -17.01 7.40 -6.97
C MET A 85 -18.15 6.38 -6.88
N ASN A 86 -18.18 5.56 -5.82
CA ASN A 86 -19.26 4.59 -5.61
C ASN A 86 -20.62 5.28 -5.49
N LYS A 87 -20.68 6.45 -4.84
CA LYS A 87 -21.92 7.22 -4.76
C LYS A 87 -22.39 7.68 -6.16
N ARG A 88 -21.47 8.17 -6.99
CA ARG A 88 -21.76 8.62 -8.37
C ARG A 88 -22.28 7.48 -9.26
N ILE A 89 -21.59 6.34 -9.24
CA ILE A 89 -21.98 5.12 -9.98
C ILE A 89 -23.40 4.68 -9.59
N ASN A 90 -23.70 4.66 -8.28
CA ASN A 90 -25.01 4.24 -7.79
C ASN A 90 -26.11 5.30 -8.02
N SER A 91 -25.76 6.58 -8.19
CA SER A 91 -26.74 7.65 -8.42
C SER A 91 -27.10 7.85 -9.89
N GLU A 92 -26.18 7.57 -10.82
CA GLU A 92 -26.40 7.86 -12.24
C GLU A 92 -27.00 6.67 -13.01
N GLY A 93 -27.02 5.45 -12.47
CA GLY A 93 -27.52 4.27 -13.21
C GLY A 93 -26.71 3.93 -14.46
N ASP A 94 -25.86 4.84 -14.93
CA ASP A 94 -24.79 4.62 -15.87
C ASP A 94 -23.74 3.77 -15.18
N SER A 95 -23.78 2.49 -15.56
CA SER A 95 -22.64 1.60 -15.51
C SER A 95 -21.51 2.25 -16.32
N PHE A 96 -20.77 3.19 -15.72
CA PHE A 96 -19.45 3.54 -16.19
C PHE A 96 -18.58 2.32 -15.91
N SER A 97 -18.61 1.37 -16.84
CA SER A 97 -17.66 0.28 -16.91
C SER A 97 -16.30 0.94 -17.10
N PHE A 98 -15.57 1.18 -16.01
CA PHE A 98 -14.12 1.16 -16.11
C PHE A 98 -13.79 -0.26 -16.55
N ASP A 99 -13.64 -0.42 -17.86
CA ASP A 99 -13.39 -1.71 -18.46
C ASP A 99 -12.01 -2.17 -18.01
N MET A 100 -11.97 -2.83 -16.86
CA MET A 100 -10.83 -3.58 -16.38
C MET A 100 -10.81 -4.97 -17.02
N THR A 101 -11.58 -5.20 -18.09
CA THR A 101 -11.19 -6.17 -19.10
C THR A 101 -10.15 -5.49 -19.98
N ALA A 102 -8.92 -5.44 -19.45
CA ALA A 102 -7.76 -5.37 -20.31
C ALA A 102 -7.76 -6.68 -21.12
N THR A 103 -8.57 -6.73 -22.18
CA THR A 103 -8.34 -7.66 -23.27
C THR A 103 -7.05 -7.22 -23.93
N GLU A 104 -6.08 -8.12 -23.93
CA GLU A 104 -4.75 -7.95 -24.48
C GLU A 104 -4.79 -7.32 -25.88
N SER A 105 -4.50 -6.00 -26.03
CA SER A 105 -3.84 -5.44 -27.22
C SER A 105 -3.49 -3.94 -27.23
N ASP A 106 -3.95 -3.08 -26.31
CA ASP A 106 -3.81 -1.63 -26.54
C ASP A 106 -2.56 -1.02 -25.87
N GLU A 107 -1.38 -1.39 -26.39
CA GLU A 107 -0.10 -0.68 -26.10
C GLU A 107 -0.18 0.82 -26.39
N HIS A 108 -1.13 1.25 -27.22
CA HIS A 108 -1.29 2.62 -27.69
C HIS A 108 -1.87 3.57 -26.62
N ASP A 109 -2.73 3.08 -25.72
CA ASP A 109 -3.37 3.88 -24.67
C ASP A 109 -2.45 4.12 -23.46
N LEU A 110 -1.59 3.16 -23.16
CA LEU A 110 -0.52 3.36 -22.18
C LEU A 110 0.47 4.44 -22.64
N LEU A 111 0.79 4.50 -23.93
CA LEU A 111 1.67 5.51 -24.52
C LEU A 111 1.03 6.91 -24.52
N TYR A 112 -0.28 6.98 -24.75
CA TYR A 112 -1.04 8.22 -24.69
C TYR A 112 -1.05 8.79 -23.25
N ASN A 113 -1.36 7.96 -22.27
CA ASN A 113 -1.33 8.32 -20.85
C ASN A 113 0.10 8.60 -20.35
N TYR A 114 1.10 7.85 -20.82
CA TYR A 114 2.52 8.05 -20.49
C TYR A 114 3.04 9.43 -20.92
N ARG A 115 2.54 9.97 -22.04
CA ARG A 115 2.97 11.28 -22.55
C ARG A 115 2.54 12.42 -21.61
N GLN A 116 1.42 12.24 -20.89
CA GLN A 116 0.80 13.22 -19.99
C GLN A 116 1.33 13.17 -18.54
N LEU A 117 2.13 12.17 -18.17
CA LEU A 117 2.70 12.08 -16.82
C LEU A 117 3.82 13.10 -16.58
N GLU A 118 3.92 13.61 -15.35
CA GLU A 118 5.07 14.43 -14.92
C GLU A 118 6.37 13.61 -14.90
N THR A 119 7.50 14.30 -15.11
CA THR A 119 8.84 13.73 -15.29
C THR A 119 9.28 12.67 -14.25
N PRO A 120 9.01 12.81 -12.93
CA PRO A 120 9.41 11.77 -11.97
C PRO A 120 8.61 10.47 -12.13
N TYR A 121 7.33 10.56 -12.48
CA TYR A 121 6.46 9.38 -12.71
C TYR A 121 6.81 8.65 -14.00
N LYS A 122 7.21 9.39 -15.06
CA LYS A 122 7.69 8.81 -16.32
C LYS A 122 8.85 7.83 -16.12
N ASN A 123 9.81 8.15 -15.25
CA ASN A 123 10.97 7.30 -14.99
C ASN A 123 10.62 6.03 -14.21
N GLN A 124 9.68 6.11 -13.26
CA GLN A 124 9.20 4.94 -12.51
C GLN A 124 8.41 4.00 -13.42
N VAL A 125 7.53 4.54 -14.26
CA VAL A 125 6.75 3.75 -15.22
C VAL A 125 7.67 3.11 -16.28
N ARG A 126 8.67 3.83 -16.80
CA ARG A 126 9.68 3.25 -17.73
C ARG A 126 10.45 2.08 -17.12
N LYS A 127 10.77 2.18 -15.82
CA LYS A 127 11.46 1.09 -15.12
C LYS A 127 10.52 -0.10 -14.98
N PHE A 128 9.29 0.13 -14.52
CA PHE A 128 8.27 -0.89 -14.36
C PHE A 128 7.94 -1.61 -15.68
N THR A 129 7.74 -0.87 -16.78
CA THR A 129 7.42 -1.47 -18.09
C THR A 129 8.57 -2.31 -18.65
N ARG A 130 9.82 -1.88 -18.46
CA ARG A 130 11.00 -2.67 -18.82
C ARG A 130 11.10 -3.96 -18.01
N ASP A 131 10.94 -3.86 -16.69
CA ASP A 131 11.08 -5.00 -15.79
C ASP A 131 9.95 -6.03 -16.05
N MET A 132 8.73 -5.56 -16.35
CA MET A 132 7.62 -6.41 -16.79
C MET A 132 7.88 -7.12 -18.12
N TRP A 133 8.52 -6.45 -19.09
CA TRP A 133 8.82 -7.04 -20.40
C TRP A 133 9.88 -8.13 -20.31
N GLU A 134 10.89 -7.97 -19.44
CA GLU A 134 11.89 -9.00 -19.17
C GLU A 134 11.28 -10.21 -18.43
N LEU A 135 10.40 -9.98 -17.44
CA LEU A 135 9.68 -11.07 -16.76
C LEU A 135 8.81 -11.90 -17.71
N GLN A 136 8.19 -11.26 -18.71
CA GLN A 136 7.42 -11.97 -19.73
C GLN A 136 8.30 -12.85 -20.63
N LYS A 137 9.49 -12.39 -21.01
CA LYS A 137 10.47 -13.22 -21.75
C LYS A 137 10.94 -14.41 -20.93
N GLU A 138 11.19 -14.21 -19.63
CA GLU A 138 11.61 -15.29 -18.73
C GLU A 138 10.49 -16.33 -18.55
N SER A 139 9.23 -15.90 -18.44
CA SER A 139 8.08 -16.81 -18.31
C SER A 139 7.85 -17.69 -19.55
N LYS A 140 8.10 -17.17 -20.76
CA LYS A 140 7.96 -17.92 -22.02
C LYS A 140 9.05 -18.99 -22.22
N ASN A 141 10.13 -18.94 -21.43
CA ASN A 141 11.23 -19.92 -21.49
C ASN A 141 11.10 -21.06 -20.46
N PHE A 142 10.05 -21.09 -19.63
CA PHE A 142 9.84 -22.14 -18.64
C PHE A 142 8.89 -23.23 -19.17
N SER A 143 9.45 -24.28 -19.76
CA SER A 143 8.70 -25.51 -20.08
C SER A 143 8.79 -26.46 -18.88
N PRO A 144 7.68 -26.86 -18.23
CA PRO A 144 7.75 -27.81 -17.13
C PRO A 144 8.06 -29.21 -17.69
N LYS A 145 9.18 -29.80 -17.27
CA LYS A 145 9.44 -31.23 -17.52
C LYS A 145 8.33 -32.03 -16.83
N SER A 146 7.54 -32.75 -17.63
CA SER A 146 6.51 -33.66 -17.11
C SER A 146 7.17 -34.87 -16.43
N PRO A 147 6.56 -35.45 -15.36
CA PRO A 147 7.01 -36.70 -14.75
C PRO A 147 6.98 -37.88 -15.73
#